data_AF-A0A2G4FKT8-F1
#
_entry.id   AF-A0A2G4FKT8-F1
#
_cell.length_a   1.000
_cell.length_b   1.000
_cell.length_c   1.000
_cell.angle_alpha   90.00
_cell.angle_beta   90.00
_cell.angle_gamma   90.00
#
_symmetry.space_group_name_H-M   'P 1'
#
loop_
_entity.id
_entity.type
_entity.pdbx_description
1 polymer ?
#
loop_
_entity_poly.entity_id
_entity_poly.type
_entity_poly.pdbx_seq_one_letter_code
_entity_poly.pdbx_strand_id
1 'polypeptide(L)'
;MKRSLLIFTVFLIAISCNKKESKIASKTEYATFGEKITKENTITKEILLEKYKTFKKGDTLAVKVSSKINEICQNKGCWMTLDLGSEKTAFVKFKD
;
A
#
# COMPACT_ATOMS: atom_id res chain seq x y z
N MET A 1 41.03 17.29 -34.87
CA MET A 1 39.98 16.29 -34.58
C MET A 1 39.83 16.10 -33.06
N LYS A 2 39.29 17.09 -32.36
CA LYS A 2 39.01 17.03 -30.89
C LYS A 2 37.90 18.02 -30.47
N ARG A 3 37.77 19.14 -31.20
CA ARG A 3 36.62 20.05 -31.10
C ARG A 3 35.33 19.53 -31.75
N SER A 4 35.42 18.72 -32.81
CA SER A 4 34.24 18.12 -33.45
C SER A 4 33.65 16.93 -32.65
N LEU A 5 34.43 16.31 -31.76
CA LEU A 5 33.96 15.22 -30.89
C LEU A 5 33.19 15.75 -29.66
N LEU A 6 33.39 17.02 -29.29
CA LEU A 6 32.71 17.67 -28.16
C LEU A 6 31.29 18.17 -28.49
N ILE A 7 30.97 18.32 -29.78
CA ILE A 7 29.67 18.85 -30.22
C ILE A 7 28.63 17.71 -30.29
N PHE A 8 29.05 16.47 -30.51
CA PHE A 8 28.15 15.32 -30.64
C PHE A 8 27.55 14.86 -29.29
N THR A 9 28.20 15.16 -28.18
CA THR A 9 27.79 14.73 -26.83
C THR A 9 26.67 15.59 -26.23
N VAL A 10 26.46 16.81 -26.73
CA VAL A 10 25.45 17.75 -26.19
C VAL A 10 24.05 17.49 -26.74
N PHE A 11 23.93 16.83 -27.91
CA PHE A 11 22.64 16.62 -28.56
C PHE A 11 21.81 15.46 -27.95
N LEU A 12 22.43 14.59 -27.15
CA LEU A 12 21.76 13.43 -26.55
C LEU A 12 20.95 13.74 -25.27
N ILE A 13 21.04 14.96 -24.72
CA ILE A 13 20.40 15.33 -23.44
C ILE A 13 18.99 15.90 -23.65
N ALA A 14 18.62 16.31 -24.88
CA ALA A 14 17.35 16.98 -25.16
C ALA A 14 16.15 16.02 -25.36
N ILE A 15 16.36 14.69 -25.35
CA ILE A 15 15.29 13.68 -25.39
C ILE A 15 14.88 13.28 -23.96
N SER A 16 15.02 14.18 -22.99
CA SER A 16 14.41 14.04 -21.66
C SER A 16 12.90 14.21 -21.77
N CYS A 17 12.25 13.14 -22.21
CA CYS A 17 10.90 12.70 -21.89
C CYS A 17 9.94 13.78 -21.33
N ASN A 18 9.11 14.34 -22.21
CA ASN A 18 7.87 15.00 -21.80
C ASN A 18 6.90 13.91 -21.28
N LYS A 19 6.91 13.65 -19.97
CA LYS A 19 5.83 12.91 -19.32
C LYS A 19 4.59 13.80 -19.31
N LYS A 20 3.76 13.65 -20.34
CA LYS A 20 2.36 14.06 -20.30
C LYS A 20 1.66 13.17 -19.27
N GLU A 21 1.35 13.71 -18.09
CA GLU A 21 0.39 13.08 -17.18
C GLU A 21 -0.99 13.13 -17.84
N SER A 22 -1.32 12.06 -18.57
CA SER A 22 -2.70 11.75 -18.86
C SER A 22 -3.29 11.17 -17.59
N LYS A 23 -4.13 11.95 -16.89
CA LYS A 23 -5.02 11.44 -15.85
C LYS A 23 -6.09 10.57 -16.51
N ILE A 24 -5.70 9.39 -16.95
CA ILE A 24 -6.63 8.30 -17.19
C ILE A 24 -7.00 7.81 -15.80
N ALA A 25 -8.26 7.99 -15.41
CA ALA A 25 -8.85 7.26 -14.31
C ALA A 25 -8.87 5.77 -14.66
N SER A 26 -7.69 5.13 -14.64
CA SER A 26 -7.57 3.70 -14.79
C SER A 26 -8.22 3.10 -13.56
N LYS A 27 -9.24 2.29 -13.76
CA LYS A 27 -9.78 1.42 -12.72
C LYS A 27 -8.62 0.53 -12.26
N THR A 28 -7.93 0.91 -11.18
CA THR A 28 -6.79 0.15 -10.66
C THR A 28 -7.32 -1.21 -10.27
N GLU A 29 -6.96 -2.23 -11.04
CA GLU A 29 -7.22 -3.62 -10.68
C GLU A 29 -6.22 -4.01 -9.60
N TYR A 30 -6.71 -4.11 -8.37
CA TYR A 30 -5.92 -4.58 -7.24
C TYR A 30 -5.89 -6.10 -7.25
N ALA A 31 -4.70 -6.66 -7.02
CA ALA A 31 -4.58 -8.08 -6.73
C ALA A 31 -5.34 -8.42 -5.44
N THR A 32 -6.04 -9.54 -5.45
CA THR A 32 -6.72 -10.09 -4.27
C THR A 32 -5.92 -11.28 -3.77
N PHE A 33 -5.64 -11.30 -2.46
CA PHE A 33 -4.85 -12.36 -1.81
C PHE A 33 -5.69 -13.04 -0.73
N GLY A 34 -5.48 -14.35 -0.54
CA GLY A 34 -6.23 -15.16 0.41
C GLY A 34 -7.65 -15.49 -0.05
N GLU A 35 -8.53 -15.76 0.91
CA GLU A 35 -9.94 -16.06 0.65
C GLU A 35 -10.67 -14.84 0.07
N LYS A 36 -11.54 -15.08 -0.93
CA LYS A 36 -12.33 -14.02 -1.56
C LYS A 36 -13.41 -13.53 -0.57
N ILE A 37 -13.39 -12.24 -0.27
CA ILE A 37 -14.39 -11.60 0.60
C ILE A 37 -15.16 -10.49 -0.14
N THR A 38 -16.41 -10.26 0.27
CA THR A 38 -17.22 -9.11 -0.19
C THR A 38 -16.97 -7.88 0.67
N LYS A 39 -17.24 -6.68 0.13
CA LYS A 39 -17.14 -5.41 0.89
C LYS A 39 -18.25 -5.23 1.93
N GLU A 40 -19.28 -6.08 1.92
CA GLU A 40 -20.40 -6.00 2.86
C GLU A 40 -19.91 -6.20 4.30
N ASN A 41 -20.45 -5.40 5.22
CA ASN A 41 -20.09 -5.39 6.64
C ASN A 41 -18.61 -5.06 6.93
N THR A 42 -17.94 -4.35 6.01
CA THR A 42 -16.59 -3.82 6.26
C THR A 42 -16.64 -2.69 7.28
N ILE A 43 -15.85 -2.78 8.34
CA ILE A 43 -15.71 -1.72 9.34
C ILE A 43 -14.54 -0.79 9.02
N THR A 44 -14.63 0.44 9.52
CA THR A 44 -13.53 1.41 9.43
C THR A 44 -12.49 1.15 10.51
N LYS A 45 -11.33 1.81 10.37
CA LYS A 45 -10.24 1.74 11.34
C LYS A 45 -10.61 2.29 12.72
N GLU A 46 -11.47 3.31 12.77
CA GLU A 46 -11.97 3.89 14.03
C GLU A 46 -12.85 2.89 14.79
N ILE A 47 -13.76 2.20 14.08
CA ILE A 47 -14.60 1.16 14.68
C ILE A 47 -13.75 -0.02 15.18
N LEU A 48 -12.71 -0.40 14.43
CA LEU A 48 -11.77 -1.44 14.85
C LEU A 48 -11.01 -1.01 16.13
N LEU A 49 -10.57 0.24 16.21
CA LEU A 49 -9.88 0.76 17.39
C LEU A 49 -10.79 0.73 18.63
N GLU A 50 -12.06 1.11 18.50
CA GLU A 50 -13.03 1.01 19.61
C GLU A 50 -13.22 -0.44 20.06
N LYS A 51 -13.26 -1.40 19.12
CA LYS A 51 -13.33 -2.83 19.46
C LYS A 51 -12.07 -3.30 20.20
N TYR A 52 -10.88 -2.85 19.80
CA TYR A 52 -9.65 -3.22 20.51
C TYR A 52 -9.59 -2.68 21.94
N LYS A 53 -10.20 -1.52 22.24
CA LYS A 53 -10.23 -0.99 23.62
C LYS A 53 -10.96 -1.90 24.60
N THR A 54 -11.90 -2.71 24.13
CA THR A 54 -12.69 -3.61 24.97
C THR A 54 -12.15 -5.04 25.01
N PHE A 55 -11.12 -5.35 24.21
CA PHE A 55 -10.54 -6.68 24.14
C PHE A 55 -9.65 -6.99 25.34
N LYS A 56 -9.70 -8.24 25.76
CA LYS A 56 -8.78 -8.85 26.71
C LYS A 56 -7.79 -9.74 25.96
N LYS A 57 -6.67 -10.04 26.63
CA LYS A 57 -5.66 -10.95 26.09
C LYS A 57 -6.29 -12.32 25.85
N GLY A 58 -6.22 -12.81 24.60
CA GLY A 58 -6.78 -14.10 24.19
C GLY A 58 -8.12 -13.99 23.45
N ASP A 59 -8.74 -12.82 23.42
CA ASP A 59 -9.99 -12.62 22.68
C ASP A 59 -9.78 -12.71 21.17
N THR A 60 -10.81 -13.15 20.45
CA THR A 60 -10.83 -13.25 18.99
C THR A 60 -12.11 -12.64 18.44
N LEU A 61 -12.01 -11.99 17.28
CA LEU A 61 -13.16 -11.43 16.58
C LEU A 61 -13.02 -11.62 15.08
N ALA A 62 -14.11 -12.06 14.44
CA ALA A 62 -14.21 -12.11 12.99
C ALA A 62 -14.73 -10.76 12.45
N VAL A 63 -13.89 -10.04 11.72
CA VAL A 63 -14.23 -8.73 11.11
C VAL A 63 -13.61 -8.59 9.73
N LYS A 64 -14.27 -7.82 8.87
CA LYS A 64 -13.68 -7.28 7.63
C LYS A 64 -13.33 -5.83 7.88
N VAL A 65 -12.12 -5.41 7.56
CA VAL A 65 -11.61 -4.07 7.90
C VAL A 65 -11.07 -3.39 6.65
N SER A 66 -11.41 -2.12 6.47
CA SER A 66 -10.75 -1.25 5.51
C SER A 66 -9.85 -0.27 6.24
N SER A 67 -8.54 -0.34 5.97
CA SER A 67 -7.58 0.64 6.48
C SER A 67 -6.38 0.80 5.55
N LYS A 68 -5.57 1.82 5.80
CA LYS A 68 -4.33 2.10 5.11
C LYS A 68 -3.21 1.22 5.67
N ILE A 69 -2.39 0.66 4.79
CA ILE A 69 -1.14 -0.01 5.15
C ILE A 69 -0.07 1.05 5.40
N ASN A 70 0.60 0.98 6.54
CA ASN A 70 1.72 1.85 6.89
C ASN A 70 3.06 1.24 6.50
N GLU A 71 3.26 -0.04 6.79
CA GLU A 71 4.50 -0.77 6.51
C GLU A 71 4.21 -2.23 6.14
N ILE A 72 5.08 -2.83 5.34
CA ILE A 72 5.02 -4.24 4.93
C ILE A 72 6.42 -4.86 4.91
N CYS A 73 6.53 -6.10 5.39
CA CYS A 73 7.70 -6.94 5.17
C CYS A 73 7.47 -7.85 3.97
N GLN A 74 8.27 -7.71 2.91
CA GLN A 74 8.14 -8.48 1.66
C GLN A 74 8.82 -9.86 1.69
N ASN A 75 9.54 -10.20 2.78
CA ASN A 75 10.27 -11.47 2.91
C ASN A 75 9.44 -12.54 3.66
N LYS A 76 9.93 -13.79 3.69
CA LYS A 76 9.23 -14.94 4.30
C LYS A 76 8.78 -14.65 5.73
N GLY A 77 7.50 -14.90 6.02
CA GLY A 77 6.82 -14.48 7.26
C GLY A 77 6.12 -13.12 7.15
N CYS A 78 5.73 -12.72 5.93
CA CYS A 78 5.12 -11.46 5.55
C CYS A 78 4.15 -10.96 6.62
N TRP A 79 4.41 -9.75 7.09
CA TRP A 79 3.58 -9.02 8.03
C TRP A 79 3.37 -7.61 7.50
N MET A 80 2.33 -6.96 7.99
CA MET A 80 2.07 -5.55 7.70
C MET A 80 1.54 -4.84 8.92
N THR A 81 1.70 -3.52 8.95
CA THR A 81 1.04 -2.65 9.92
C THR A 81 -0.10 -1.90 9.25
N LEU A 82 -1.25 -1.88 9.89
CA LEU A 82 -2.42 -1.13 9.47
C LEU A 82 -2.57 0.11 10.35
N ASP A 83 -2.91 1.25 9.74
CA ASP A 83 -3.29 2.46 10.46
C ASP A 83 -4.59 2.23 11.25
N LEU A 84 -4.64 2.65 12.51
CA LEU A 84 -5.87 2.67 13.31
C LEU A 84 -6.36 4.10 13.58
N GLY A 85 -5.66 5.12 13.09
CA GLY A 85 -5.86 6.50 13.50
C GLY A 85 -5.24 6.78 14.88
N SER A 86 -5.24 8.06 15.28
CA SER A 86 -4.73 8.51 16.58
C SER A 86 -3.32 7.99 16.91
N GLU A 87 -2.44 7.93 15.90
CA GLU A 87 -1.06 7.42 16.00
C GLU A 87 -0.95 5.96 16.48
N LYS A 88 -2.04 5.17 16.35
CA LYS A 88 -2.08 3.75 16.67
C LYS A 88 -1.99 2.91 15.40
N THR A 89 -1.42 1.71 15.54
CA THR A 89 -1.28 0.74 14.45
C THR A 89 -1.68 -0.66 14.90
N ALA A 90 -2.30 -1.43 14.01
CA ALA A 90 -2.50 -2.87 14.20
C ALA A 90 -1.38 -3.65 13.50
N PHE A 91 -0.83 -4.65 14.16
CA PHE A 91 0.09 -5.61 13.54
C PHE A 91 -0.71 -6.77 12.93
N VAL A 92 -0.47 -7.06 11.66
CA VAL A 92 -1.11 -8.15 10.94
C VAL A 92 -0.04 -9.11 10.46
N LYS A 93 -0.16 -10.37 10.86
CA LYS A 93 0.64 -11.47 10.34
C LYS A 93 -0.28 -12.41 9.60
N PHE A 94 0.07 -12.74 8.36
CA PHE A 94 -0.66 -13.74 7.60
C PHE A 94 -0.43 -15.13 8.24
N LYS A 95 -1.45 -16.00 8.18
CA LYS A 95 -1.35 -17.36 8.75
C LYS A 95 -0.51 -18.30 7.89
N ASP A 96 -0.33 -17.95 6.61
CA ASP A 96 0.35 -18.74 5.59
C ASP A 96 1.74 -18.18 5.28
#